data_AF-R7CXT5-F1
#
_entry.id   AF-R7CXT5-F1
#
_cell.length_a   1.000
_cell.length_b   1.000
_cell.length_c   1.000
_cell.angle_alpha   90.00
_cell.angle_beta   90.00
_cell.angle_gamma   90.00
#
_symmetry.space_group_name_H-M   'P 1'
#
loop_
_entity.id
_entity.type
_entity.pdbx_description
1 polymer ?
#
loop_
_entity_poly.entity_id
_entity_poly.type
_entity_poly.pdbx_seq_one_letter_code
_entity_poly.pdbx_strand_id
1 'polypeptide(L)'
;MIATSTELTGNQLIKSYQLMAKDAASDEQLLLAPLQYRPVSKRLISQFPPDERERDIRYKLWFTAKRINTKPVFCGMRAAEFALMEAECQYHLGREAEALKAINNFRRHRISDYRDLTMNSLPPVPSLEIIRQDATGKAVTPLLGLILSERRKELYLESDRFFELKRNGTPEYWTAYNGRKYTTQVHMYTFPIPAKDLLIVDGLKQNPGYTERVSY
;
A
#
# COMPACT_ATOMS: atom_id res chain seq x y z
N MET A 1 12.87 -19.56 -16.06
CA MET A 1 12.98 -19.90 -14.62
C MET A 1 13.15 -18.61 -13.84
N ILE A 2 12.28 -18.34 -12.86
CA ILE A 2 12.51 -17.27 -11.88
C ILE A 2 13.62 -17.80 -10.97
N ALA A 3 14.86 -17.32 -11.17
CA ALA A 3 15.99 -17.68 -10.31
C ALA A 3 16.17 -16.59 -9.26
N THR A 4 16.04 -16.95 -7.99
CA THR A 4 16.36 -16.09 -6.85
C THR A 4 17.84 -16.21 -6.52
N SER A 5 18.61 -15.13 -6.70
CA SER A 5 20.04 -15.05 -6.35
C SER A 5 20.30 -14.92 -4.84
N THR A 6 19.24 -14.78 -4.04
CA THR A 6 19.30 -14.60 -2.58
C THR A 6 18.29 -15.53 -1.89
N GLU A 7 18.66 -16.10 -0.74
CA GLU A 7 17.78 -16.97 0.04
C GLU A 7 16.53 -16.24 0.51
N LEU A 8 15.40 -16.96 0.59
CA LEU A 8 14.20 -16.45 1.25
C LEU A 8 14.50 -16.22 2.73
N THR A 9 14.18 -15.05 3.25
CA THR A 9 14.43 -14.71 4.66
C THR A 9 13.14 -14.30 5.36
N GLY A 10 13.02 -14.68 6.64
CA GLY A 10 11.87 -14.30 7.48
C GLY A 10 10.55 -14.88 6.96
N ASN A 11 9.56 -14.01 6.73
CA ASN A 11 8.18 -14.40 6.36
C ASN A 11 7.91 -14.40 4.85
N GLN A 12 8.95 -14.44 4.02
CA GLN A 12 8.86 -14.44 2.56
C GLN A 12 8.44 -15.82 2.05
N LEU A 13 7.41 -15.86 1.20
CA LEU A 13 6.91 -17.10 0.57
C LEU A 13 7.42 -17.22 -0.86
N ILE A 14 7.33 -16.13 -1.63
CA ILE A 14 7.86 -16.03 -3.00
C ILE A 14 8.57 -14.70 -3.14
N LYS A 15 9.73 -14.69 -3.81
CA LYS A 15 10.46 -13.48 -4.18
C LYS A 15 10.66 -13.49 -5.69
N SER A 16 10.19 -12.45 -6.37
CA SER A 16 10.57 -12.24 -7.77
C SER A 16 11.86 -11.43 -7.81
N TYR A 17 12.89 -11.97 -8.45
CA TYR A 17 14.09 -11.21 -8.81
C TYR A 17 14.31 -11.38 -10.31
N GLN A 18 14.55 -10.28 -11.03
CA GLN A 18 15.24 -10.38 -12.31
C GLN A 18 16.73 -10.47 -11.98
N LEU A 19 17.40 -11.54 -12.43
CA LEU A 19 18.86 -11.68 -12.37
C LEU A 19 19.54 -10.41 -12.93
N MET A 20 19.84 -9.46 -12.06
CA MET A 20 20.79 -8.40 -12.37
C MET A 20 22.19 -9.01 -12.29
N ALA A 21 23.07 -8.64 -13.23
CA ALA A 21 24.42 -9.19 -13.36
C ALA A 21 25.23 -9.02 -12.05
N LYS A 22 26.39 -9.68 -11.96
CA LYS A 22 27.25 -9.76 -10.75
C LYS A 22 27.59 -8.42 -10.06
N ASP A 23 27.39 -7.28 -10.72
CA ASP A 23 27.56 -5.93 -10.17
C ASP A 23 26.28 -5.32 -9.55
N ALA A 24 25.21 -6.11 -9.38
CA ALA A 24 23.86 -5.71 -8.97
C ALA A 24 23.72 -4.83 -7.72
N ALA A 25 24.73 -4.78 -6.84
CA ALA A 25 24.70 -3.91 -5.66
C ALA A 25 24.70 -2.41 -6.03
N SER A 26 25.34 -2.04 -7.15
CA SER A 26 25.34 -0.66 -7.66
C SER A 26 24.01 -0.29 -8.30
N ASP A 27 23.40 -1.21 -9.06
CA ASP A 27 22.12 -0.98 -9.74
C ASP A 27 20.94 -0.87 -8.77
N GLU A 28 20.90 -1.67 -7.71
CA GLU A 28 19.89 -1.53 -6.64
C GLU A 28 20.05 -0.20 -5.90
N GLN A 29 21.28 0.21 -5.58
CA GLN A 29 21.54 1.52 -4.99
C GLN A 29 21.12 2.67 -5.92
N LEU A 30 21.34 2.56 -7.23
CA LEU A 30 20.91 3.57 -8.21
C LEU A 30 19.38 3.65 -8.34
N LEU A 31 18.69 2.51 -8.34
CA LEU A 31 17.21 2.46 -8.38
C LEU A 31 16.57 3.01 -7.10
N LEU A 32 17.21 2.81 -5.94
CA LEU A 32 16.69 3.26 -4.65
C LEU A 32 17.17 4.67 -4.28
N ALA A 33 18.25 5.18 -4.88
CA ALA A 33 18.78 6.52 -4.60
C ALA A 33 17.73 7.64 -4.71
N PRO A 34 16.75 7.63 -5.64
CA PRO A 34 15.69 8.63 -5.67
C PRO A 34 14.76 8.60 -4.45
N LEU A 35 14.60 7.46 -3.76
CA LEU A 35 13.71 7.33 -2.61
C LEU A 35 14.14 8.20 -1.42
N GLN A 36 15.44 8.51 -1.31
CA GLN A 36 15.94 9.39 -0.25
C GLN A 36 15.46 10.85 -0.41
N TYR A 37 15.15 11.25 -1.65
CA TYR A 37 14.64 12.59 -1.98
C TYR A 37 13.11 12.66 -2.00
N ARG A 38 12.43 11.54 -1.75
CA ARG A 38 10.96 11.44 -1.69
C ARG A 38 10.51 11.27 -0.24
N PRO A 39 10.24 12.36 0.50
CA PRO A 39 9.92 12.26 1.92
C PRO A 39 8.66 11.44 2.16
N VAL A 40 8.67 10.66 3.24
CA VAL A 40 7.52 9.84 3.64
C VAL A 40 6.28 10.71 3.86
N SER A 41 5.16 10.31 3.26
CA SER A 41 3.92 11.09 3.32
C SER A 41 3.41 11.24 4.76
N LYS A 42 2.95 12.44 5.12
CA LYS A 42 2.30 12.70 6.43
C LYS A 42 1.12 11.75 6.70
N ARG A 43 0.39 11.38 5.64
CA ARG A 43 -0.75 10.45 5.70
C ARG A 43 -0.36 9.01 6.10
N LEU A 44 0.86 8.58 5.78
CA LEU A 44 1.37 7.28 6.24
C LEU A 44 1.83 7.38 7.69
N ILE A 45 2.57 8.44 8.03
CA ILE A 45 3.06 8.64 9.40
C ILE A 45 1.90 8.78 10.39
N SER A 46 0.79 9.38 9.98
CA SER A 46 -0.42 9.49 10.82
C SER A 46 -1.10 8.14 11.13
N GLN A 47 -0.70 7.05 10.46
CA GLN A 47 -1.17 5.69 10.77
C GLN A 47 -0.49 5.09 12.02
N PHE A 48 0.57 5.75 12.50
CA PHE A 48 1.31 5.38 13.72
C PHE A 48 0.92 6.34 14.85
N PRO A 49 -0.04 5.96 15.69
CA PRO A 49 -0.52 6.83 16.76
C PRO A 49 0.59 7.02 17.81
N PRO A 50 0.70 8.19 18.45
CA PRO A 50 1.85 8.54 19.29
C PRO A 50 2.16 7.55 20.43
N ASP A 51 1.13 6.91 20.98
CA ASP A 51 1.19 5.93 22.07
C ASP A 51 1.70 4.54 21.64
N GLU A 52 1.59 4.20 20.35
CA GLU A 52 2.11 2.93 19.81
C GLU A 52 3.36 3.11 18.95
N ARG A 53 3.59 4.32 18.44
CA ARG A 53 4.59 4.64 17.42
C ARG A 53 5.98 4.07 17.71
N GLU A 54 6.51 4.31 18.90
CA GLU A 54 7.87 3.88 19.27
C GLU A 54 7.95 2.38 19.55
N ARG A 55 6.80 1.74 19.84
CA ARG A 55 6.67 0.31 20.11
C ARG A 55 6.40 -0.50 18.83
N ASP A 56 5.94 0.15 17.77
CA ASP A 56 5.73 -0.47 16.47
C ASP A 56 7.07 -0.57 15.72
N ILE A 57 7.59 -1.80 15.57
CA ILE A 57 8.89 -2.06 14.94
C ILE A 57 8.98 -1.46 13.54
N ARG A 58 7.85 -1.35 12.84
CA ARG A 58 7.78 -0.87 11.47
C ARG A 58 8.08 0.62 11.36
N TYR A 59 7.69 1.40 12.37
CA TYR A 59 8.01 2.83 12.44
C TYR A 59 9.53 3.04 12.48
N LYS A 60 10.23 2.21 13.28
CA LYS A 60 11.69 2.24 13.39
C LYS A 60 12.41 1.75 12.13
N LEU A 61 11.86 0.73 11.46
CA LEU A 61 12.51 0.10 10.32
C LEU A 61 12.30 0.83 8.99
N TRP A 62 11.15 1.48 8.78
CA TRP A 62 10.78 1.95 7.44
C TRP A 62 11.18 3.37 7.10
N PHE A 63 11.39 4.22 8.10
CA PHE A 63 11.80 5.60 7.86
C PHE A 63 12.56 6.20 9.03
N THR A 64 13.37 7.22 8.72
CA THR A 64 14.08 8.01 9.74
C THR A 64 13.21 9.12 10.34
N ALA A 65 13.68 9.73 11.43
CA ALA A 65 13.05 10.94 12.00
C ALA A 65 12.93 12.11 10.99
N LYS A 66 13.81 12.16 9.98
CA LYS A 66 13.77 13.14 8.88
C LYS A 66 12.79 12.74 7.76
N ARG A 67 12.00 11.67 7.93
CA ARG A 67 11.08 11.11 6.94
C ARG A 67 11.78 10.62 5.66
N ILE A 68 13.00 10.14 5.81
CA ILE A 68 13.74 9.49 4.72
C ILE A 68 13.39 8.00 4.73
N ASN A 69 13.11 7.42 3.57
CA ASN A 69 12.80 5.99 3.43
C ASN A 69 14.02 5.13 3.76
N THR A 70 13.82 4.13 4.62
CA THR A 70 14.83 3.10 4.95
C THR A 70 14.32 1.69 4.68
N LYS A 71 13.02 1.54 4.39
CA LYS A 71 12.44 0.24 4.06
C LYS A 71 13.07 -0.31 2.77
N PRO A 72 13.59 -1.54 2.75
CA PRO A 72 14.02 -2.18 1.52
C PRO A 72 12.80 -2.45 0.63
N VAL A 73 12.96 -2.25 -0.68
CA VAL A 73 11.90 -2.58 -1.64
C VAL A 73 11.80 -4.09 -1.73
N PHE A 74 10.59 -4.61 -1.56
CA PHE A 74 10.29 -6.02 -1.68
C PHE A 74 9.25 -6.23 -2.78
N CYS A 75 9.56 -7.11 -3.72
CA CYS A 75 8.68 -7.53 -4.80
C CYS A 75 8.48 -9.04 -4.68
N GLY A 76 7.38 -9.44 -4.05
CA GLY A 76 7.08 -10.84 -3.79
C GLY A 76 5.86 -11.01 -2.90
N MET A 77 5.63 -12.25 -2.47
CA MET A 77 4.55 -12.61 -1.55
C MET A 77 5.14 -13.02 -0.20
N ARG A 78 4.46 -12.64 0.88
CA ARG A 78 4.86 -12.95 2.25
C ARG A 78 3.66 -13.21 3.14
N ALA A 79 3.83 -14.04 4.16
CA ALA A 79 2.73 -14.50 5.01
C ALA A 79 1.92 -13.36 5.66
N ALA A 80 2.55 -12.21 5.90
CA ALA A 80 1.88 -11.02 6.43
C ALA A 80 0.77 -10.48 5.51
N GLU A 81 0.95 -10.56 4.18
CA GLU A 81 -0.10 -10.15 3.25
C GLU A 81 -1.33 -11.06 3.39
N PHE A 82 -1.12 -12.37 3.52
CA PHE A 82 -2.20 -13.34 3.73
C PHE A 82 -2.92 -13.12 5.05
N ALA A 83 -2.22 -12.81 6.14
CA ALA A 83 -2.83 -12.49 7.42
C ALA A 83 -3.71 -11.22 7.35
N LEU A 84 -3.30 -10.22 6.56
CA LEU A 84 -4.10 -9.01 6.32
C LEU A 84 -5.30 -9.28 5.41
N MET A 85 -5.13 -10.11 4.37
CA MET A 85 -6.23 -10.56 3.52
C MET A 85 -7.26 -11.35 4.33
N GLU A 86 -6.83 -12.22 5.25
CA GLU A 86 -7.73 -12.94 6.15
C GLU A 86 -8.59 -11.95 6.96
N ALA A 87 -7.98 -10.94 7.60
CA ALA A 87 -8.71 -9.96 8.39
C ALA A 87 -9.75 -9.19 7.54
N GLU A 88 -9.36 -8.70 6.35
CA GLU A 88 -10.25 -7.98 5.43
C GLU A 88 -11.38 -8.89 4.89
N CYS A 89 -11.08 -10.14 4.56
CA CYS A 89 -12.08 -11.13 4.11
C CYS A 89 -13.11 -11.44 5.20
N GLN A 90 -12.66 -11.72 6.43
CA GLN A 90 -13.59 -11.99 7.54
C GLN A 90 -14.52 -10.80 7.77
N TYR A 91 -13.99 -9.57 7.69
CA TYR A 91 -14.80 -8.36 7.78
C TYR A 91 -15.88 -8.32 6.69
N HIS A 92 -15.52 -8.53 5.42
CA HIS A 92 -16.48 -8.51 4.32
C HIS A 92 -17.47 -9.68 4.32
N LEU A 93 -17.16 -10.79 4.99
CA LEU A 93 -18.08 -11.90 5.26
C LEU A 93 -19.06 -11.62 6.43
N GLY A 94 -18.99 -10.44 7.06
CA GLY A 94 -19.82 -10.09 8.22
C GLY A 94 -19.35 -10.75 9.52
N ARG A 95 -18.13 -11.30 9.54
CA ARG A 95 -17.53 -12.03 10.66
C ARG A 95 -16.60 -11.11 11.44
N GLU A 96 -17.17 -10.09 12.08
CA GLU A 96 -16.41 -9.01 12.72
C GLU A 96 -15.55 -9.49 13.89
N ALA A 97 -16.01 -10.48 14.65
CA ALA A 97 -15.24 -11.06 15.76
C ALA A 97 -13.97 -11.77 15.26
N GLU A 98 -14.08 -12.52 14.17
CA GLU A 98 -12.97 -13.18 13.50
C GLU A 98 -12.00 -12.18 12.87
N ALA A 99 -12.53 -11.13 12.23
CA ALA A 99 -11.72 -10.04 11.68
C ALA A 99 -10.92 -9.32 12.77
N LEU A 100 -11.56 -9.00 13.91
CA LEU A 100 -10.91 -8.39 15.06
C LEU A 100 -9.82 -9.31 15.65
N LYS A 101 -10.10 -10.61 15.76
CA LYS A 101 -9.12 -11.59 16.22
C LYS A 101 -7.91 -11.66 15.27
N ALA A 102 -8.15 -11.70 13.97
CA ALA A 102 -7.10 -11.75 12.96
C ALA A 102 -6.20 -10.50 13.01
N ILE A 103 -6.79 -9.29 13.07
CA ILE A 103 -6.01 -8.05 13.11
C ILE A 103 -5.26 -7.85 14.44
N ASN A 104 -5.83 -8.27 15.56
CA ASN A 104 -5.12 -8.30 16.85
C ASN A 104 -3.92 -9.27 16.81
N ASN A 105 -4.12 -10.46 16.26
CA ASN A 105 -3.03 -11.41 16.06
C ASN A 105 -1.91 -10.81 15.19
N PHE A 106 -2.27 -10.13 14.11
CA PHE A 106 -1.30 -9.45 13.26
C PHE A 106 -0.52 -8.37 14.03
N ARG A 107 -1.22 -7.50 14.78
CA ARG A 107 -0.62 -6.39 15.56
C ARG A 107 0.32 -6.87 16.67
N ARG A 108 0.00 -8.00 17.34
CA ARG A 108 0.89 -8.65 18.34
C ARG A 108 2.31 -8.91 17.84
N HIS A 109 2.47 -9.18 16.53
CA HIS A 109 3.77 -9.49 15.93
C HIS A 109 4.53 -8.25 15.45
N ARG A 110 4.02 -7.03 15.70
CA ARG A 110 4.64 -5.76 15.25
C ARG A 110 4.83 -4.76 16.37
N ILE A 111 3.93 -4.74 17.34
CA ILE A 111 3.91 -3.76 18.42
C ILE A 111 4.36 -4.44 19.72
N SER A 112 5.42 -3.94 20.36
CA SER A 112 5.84 -4.44 21.66
C SER A 112 4.82 -4.09 22.76
N ASP A 113 4.65 -4.99 23.73
CA ASP A 113 3.69 -4.86 24.82
C ASP A 113 2.24 -4.60 24.34
N TYR A 114 1.88 -5.21 23.20
CA TYR A 114 0.57 -5.04 22.60
C TYR A 114 -0.53 -5.64 23.47
N ARG A 115 -1.64 -4.90 23.59
CA ARG A 115 -2.88 -5.37 24.21
C ARG A 115 -3.95 -5.44 23.14
N ASP A 116 -4.68 -6.56 23.10
CA ASP A 116 -5.73 -6.77 22.13
C ASP A 116 -6.81 -5.67 22.25
N LEU A 117 -7.20 -5.13 21.10
CA LEU A 117 -8.30 -4.20 21.00
C LEU A 117 -9.62 -4.97 21.06
N THR A 118 -10.63 -4.31 21.62
CA THR A 118 -12.04 -4.72 21.57
C THR A 118 -12.79 -3.82 20.59
N MET A 119 -14.00 -4.20 20.16
CA MET A 119 -14.84 -3.34 19.31
C MET A 119 -15.05 -1.94 19.91
N ASN A 120 -15.16 -1.84 21.24
CA ASN A 120 -15.36 -0.57 21.95
C ASN A 120 -14.09 0.28 22.07
N SER A 121 -12.91 -0.32 21.86
CA SER A 121 -11.62 0.36 21.96
C SER A 121 -10.95 0.56 20.60
N LEU A 122 -11.66 0.33 19.50
CA LEU A 122 -11.14 0.55 18.16
C LEU A 122 -10.83 2.04 17.95
N PRO A 123 -9.67 2.40 17.37
CA PRO A 123 -9.40 3.76 17.00
C PRO A 123 -10.36 4.22 15.90
N PRO A 124 -10.71 5.51 15.84
CA PRO A 124 -11.48 6.05 14.73
C PRO A 124 -10.70 5.94 13.42
N VAL A 125 -11.42 5.96 12.30
CA VAL A 125 -10.79 6.00 10.97
C VAL A 125 -9.86 7.23 10.90
N PRO A 126 -8.57 7.06 10.53
CA PRO A 126 -7.61 8.16 10.53
C PRO A 126 -8.10 9.36 9.72
N SER A 127 -8.02 10.56 10.31
CA SER A 127 -8.57 11.77 9.70
C SER A 127 -7.95 12.11 8.33
N LEU A 128 -6.67 11.79 8.14
CA LEU A 128 -5.92 11.99 6.89
C LEU A 128 -6.04 10.83 5.89
N GLU A 129 -6.80 9.78 6.22
CA GLU A 129 -7.11 8.71 5.27
C GLU A 129 -8.07 9.22 4.19
N ILE A 130 -7.85 8.79 2.95
CA ILE A 130 -8.64 9.19 1.79
C ILE A 130 -9.63 8.10 1.36
N ILE A 131 -9.41 6.85 1.77
CA ILE A 131 -10.41 5.80 1.63
C ILE A 131 -11.56 6.10 2.59
N ARG A 132 -12.73 6.42 2.05
CA ARG A 132 -13.98 6.70 2.81
C ARG A 132 -15.09 5.68 2.55
N GLN A 133 -14.97 4.95 1.45
CA GLN A 133 -15.87 3.86 1.07
C GLN A 133 -15.06 2.58 0.91
N ASP A 134 -15.65 1.46 1.30
CA ASP A 134 -15.08 0.13 1.12
C ASP A 134 -15.35 -0.43 -0.29
N ALA A 135 -14.83 -1.63 -0.55
CA ALA A 135 -14.99 -2.31 -1.84
C ALA A 135 -16.46 -2.66 -2.20
N THR A 136 -17.39 -2.56 -1.26
CA THR A 136 -18.83 -2.77 -1.47
C THR A 136 -19.60 -1.44 -1.58
N GLY A 137 -18.91 -0.31 -1.53
CA GLY A 137 -19.50 1.05 -1.58
C GLY A 137 -20.02 1.55 -0.24
N LYS A 138 -19.82 0.83 0.86
CA LYS A 138 -20.28 1.23 2.21
C LYS A 138 -19.26 2.15 2.87
N ALA A 139 -19.70 2.98 3.81
CA ALA A 139 -18.80 3.81 4.59
C ALA A 139 -17.80 2.96 5.40
N VAL A 140 -16.53 3.40 5.45
CA VAL A 140 -15.49 2.69 6.21
C VAL A 140 -15.79 2.76 7.70
N THR A 141 -15.89 1.59 8.33
CA THR A 141 -16.05 1.44 9.78
C THR A 141 -14.70 1.57 10.51
N PRO A 142 -14.69 1.78 11.84
CA PRO A 142 -13.45 1.76 12.63
C PRO A 142 -12.65 0.45 12.47
N LEU A 143 -13.32 -0.71 12.41
CA LEU A 143 -12.66 -2.00 12.25
C LEU A 143 -11.96 -2.12 10.88
N LEU A 144 -12.66 -1.79 9.80
CA LEU A 144 -12.04 -1.79 8.47
C LEU A 144 -10.95 -0.72 8.36
N GLY A 145 -11.16 0.46 8.95
CA GLY A 145 -10.15 1.52 9.01
C GLY A 145 -8.86 1.05 9.70
N LEU A 146 -8.97 0.28 10.79
CA LEU A 146 -7.84 -0.36 11.44
C LEU A 146 -7.14 -1.37 10.53
N ILE A 147 -7.90 -2.26 9.87
CA ILE A 147 -7.35 -3.27 8.95
C ILE A 147 -6.58 -2.62 7.80
N LEU A 148 -7.18 -1.62 7.14
CA LEU A 148 -6.54 -0.88 6.04
C LEU A 148 -5.34 -0.04 6.52
N SER A 149 -5.40 0.49 7.75
CA SER A 149 -4.25 1.18 8.36
C SER A 149 -3.07 0.22 8.54
N GLU A 150 -3.31 -0.97 9.08
CA GLU A 150 -2.30 -2.01 9.24
C GLU A 150 -1.75 -2.50 7.90
N ARG A 151 -2.61 -2.68 6.89
CA ARG A 151 -2.19 -3.06 5.54
C ARG A 151 -1.30 -1.99 4.91
N ARG A 152 -1.73 -0.73 4.96
CA ARG A 152 -0.98 0.41 4.43
C ARG A 152 0.37 0.60 5.11
N LYS A 153 0.42 0.39 6.43
CA LYS A 153 1.68 0.28 7.14
C LYS A 153 2.46 -0.85 6.49
N GLU A 154 2.02 -2.09 6.71
CA GLU A 154 2.79 -3.29 6.42
C GLU A 154 3.36 -3.33 5.00
N LEU A 155 2.55 -3.02 3.99
CA LEU A 155 2.87 -3.13 2.56
C LEU A 155 3.40 -1.82 1.93
N TYR A 156 3.86 -0.88 2.74
CA TYR A 156 4.48 0.35 2.24
C TYR A 156 5.65 0.06 1.29
N LEU A 157 5.75 0.71 0.12
CA LEU A 157 6.77 0.44 -0.91
C LEU A 157 6.76 -0.99 -1.50
N GLU A 158 5.64 -1.72 -1.40
CA GLU A 158 5.46 -3.06 -1.99
C GLU A 158 4.35 -3.06 -3.06
N SER A 159 4.16 -1.93 -3.75
CA SER A 159 3.20 -1.78 -4.86
C SER A 159 1.71 -2.05 -4.55
N ASP A 160 1.32 -2.14 -3.27
CA ASP A 160 -0.07 -2.44 -2.89
C ASP A 160 -1.01 -1.22 -2.94
N ARG A 161 -0.54 -0.07 -2.46
CA ARG A 161 -1.42 1.06 -2.11
C ARG A 161 -2.27 1.57 -3.27
N PHE A 162 -1.77 1.52 -4.50
CA PHE A 162 -2.55 1.98 -5.66
C PHE A 162 -3.78 1.10 -5.90
N PHE A 163 -3.64 -0.21 -5.78
CA PHE A 163 -4.73 -1.17 -5.95
C PHE A 163 -5.70 -1.15 -4.76
N GLU A 164 -5.19 -0.90 -3.55
CA GLU A 164 -6.03 -0.66 -2.37
C GLU A 164 -6.93 0.56 -2.53
N LEU A 165 -6.39 1.66 -3.06
CA LEU A 165 -7.18 2.84 -3.39
C LEU A 165 -8.20 2.54 -4.50
N LYS A 166 -7.80 1.78 -5.53
CA LYS A 166 -8.68 1.43 -6.66
C LYS A 166 -9.88 0.61 -6.21
N ARG A 167 -9.69 -0.39 -5.34
CA ARG A 167 -10.80 -1.24 -4.90
C ARG A 167 -11.71 -0.54 -3.89
N ASN A 168 -11.18 0.40 -3.10
CA ASN A 168 -11.92 1.06 -2.03
C ASN A 168 -12.33 2.49 -2.39
N GLY A 169 -13.30 2.60 -3.31
CA GLY A 169 -13.97 3.86 -3.65
C GLY A 169 -13.21 4.79 -4.61
N THR A 170 -12.02 4.40 -5.11
CA THR A 170 -11.25 5.20 -6.09
C THR A 170 -11.10 6.68 -5.73
N PRO A 171 -10.70 7.03 -4.49
CA PRO A 171 -10.75 8.41 -4.02
C PRO A 171 -9.80 9.32 -4.81
N GLU A 172 -10.27 10.51 -5.20
CA GLU A 172 -9.39 11.48 -5.84
C GLU A 172 -8.38 12.05 -4.85
N TYR A 173 -7.16 12.28 -5.34
CA TYR A 173 -6.12 12.94 -4.57
C TYR A 173 -5.19 13.72 -5.49
N TRP A 174 -4.44 14.65 -4.91
CA TRP A 174 -3.48 15.45 -5.67
C TRP A 174 -2.09 15.36 -5.05
N THR A 175 -1.09 15.61 -5.90
CA THR A 175 0.30 15.78 -5.51
C THR A 175 0.86 17.05 -6.15
N ALA A 176 1.74 17.76 -5.46
CA ALA A 176 2.51 18.83 -6.06
C ALA A 176 3.81 18.26 -6.66
N TYR A 177 4.17 18.72 -7.84
CA TYR A 177 5.46 18.42 -8.46
C TYR A 177 5.88 19.60 -9.36
N ASN A 178 7.12 20.09 -9.20
CA ASN A 178 7.66 21.23 -9.95
C ASN A 178 6.71 22.45 -10.01
N GLY A 179 6.16 22.84 -8.86
CA GLY A 179 5.25 23.99 -8.74
C GLY A 179 3.85 23.78 -9.36
N ARG A 180 3.55 22.59 -9.85
CA ARG A 180 2.25 22.24 -10.45
C ARG A 180 1.49 21.24 -9.59
N LYS A 181 0.16 21.37 -9.59
CA LYS A 181 -0.75 20.40 -8.97
C LYS A 181 -1.13 19.34 -10.00
N TYR A 182 -0.91 18.08 -9.66
CA TYR A 182 -1.37 16.92 -10.42
C TYR A 182 -2.46 16.22 -9.64
N THR A 183 -3.61 15.98 -10.25
CA THR A 183 -4.76 15.34 -9.60
C THR A 183 -4.99 13.98 -10.23
N THR A 184 -5.01 12.93 -9.40
CA THR A 184 -5.51 11.61 -9.79
C THR A 184 -7.03 11.66 -9.66
N GLN A 185 -7.71 11.62 -10.80
CA GLN A 185 -9.17 11.52 -10.88
C GLN A 185 -9.63 10.06 -10.80
N VAL A 186 -10.92 9.84 -10.54
CA VAL A 186 -11.53 8.50 -10.42
C VAL A 186 -11.19 7.58 -11.61
N HIS A 187 -11.27 8.09 -12.84
CA HIS A 187 -11.01 7.29 -14.03
C HIS A 187 -9.53 6.94 -14.24
N MET A 188 -8.61 7.67 -13.59
CA MET A 188 -7.16 7.50 -13.76
C MET A 188 -6.59 6.29 -13.00
N TYR A 189 -7.41 5.57 -12.26
CA TYR A 189 -7.06 4.27 -11.67
C TYR A 189 -6.96 3.14 -12.71
N THR A 190 -7.35 3.41 -13.95
CA THR A 190 -7.09 2.57 -15.12
C THR A 190 -6.40 3.44 -16.16
N PHE A 191 -5.19 3.07 -16.59
CA PHE A 191 -4.43 3.87 -17.56
C PHE A 191 -5.16 4.02 -18.90
N PRO A 192 -4.92 5.10 -19.67
CA PRO A 192 -5.46 5.21 -21.01
C PRO A 192 -4.86 4.11 -21.89
N ILE A 193 -5.66 3.62 -22.83
CA ILE A 193 -5.17 2.78 -23.92
C ILE A 193 -4.21 3.63 -24.77
N PRO A 194 -3.03 3.11 -25.13
CA PRO A 194 -2.07 3.84 -25.97
C PRO A 194 -2.69 4.31 -27.29
N ALA A 195 -2.38 5.55 -27.68
CA ALA A 195 -2.95 6.16 -28.89
C ALA A 195 -2.64 5.36 -30.17
N LYS A 196 -1.47 4.72 -30.24
CA LYS A 196 -1.08 3.86 -31.36
C LYS A 196 -2.01 2.65 -31.52
N ASP A 197 -2.40 2.02 -30.42
CA ASP A 197 -3.26 0.84 -30.45
C ASP A 197 -4.67 1.22 -30.93
N LEU A 198 -5.17 2.38 -30.50
CA LEU A 198 -6.44 2.95 -30.96
C LEU A 198 -6.46 3.31 -32.45
N LEU A 199 -5.31 3.60 -33.05
CA LEU A 199 -5.20 3.94 -34.48
C LEU A 199 -5.14 2.70 -35.38
N ILE A 200 -4.62 1.59 -34.86
CA ILE A 200 -4.39 0.37 -35.65
C ILE A 200 -5.57 -0.60 -35.53
N VAL A 201 -6.19 -0.68 -34.35
CA VAL A 201 -7.29 -1.61 -34.08
C VAL A 201 -8.62 -0.91 -34.30
N ASP A 202 -9.27 -1.22 -35.42
CA ASP A 202 -10.61 -0.69 -35.72
C ASP A 202 -11.61 -1.11 -34.63
N GLY A 203 -12.46 -0.16 -34.22
CA GLY A 203 -13.42 -0.36 -33.14
C GLY A 203 -12.86 -0.39 -31.70
N LEU A 204 -11.55 -0.28 -31.47
CA LEU A 204 -10.99 -0.21 -30.12
C LEU A 204 -11.40 1.12 -29.45
N LYS A 205 -12.14 1.01 -28.34
CA LYS A 205 -12.65 2.17 -27.59
C LYS A 205 -11.73 2.50 -26.43
N GLN A 206 -11.46 3.78 -26.25
CA GLN A 206 -10.71 4.30 -25.10
C GLN A 206 -11.44 4.00 -23.77
N ASN A 207 -10.65 3.84 -22.70
CA ASN A 207 -11.16 3.76 -21.34
C ASN A 207 -11.96 5.02 -20.98
N PRO A 208 -13.09 4.89 -20.24
CA PRO A 208 -13.92 6.03 -19.86
C PRO A 208 -13.13 7.14 -19.17
N GLY A 209 -13.49 8.41 -19.42
CA GLY A 209 -12.88 9.58 -18.79
C GLY A 209 -11.69 10.18 -19.53
N TYR A 210 -11.05 9.44 -20.43
CA TYR A 210 -9.98 9.96 -21.29
C TYR A 210 -10.54 10.53 -22.60
N THR A 211 -10.54 11.86 -22.72
CA THR A 211 -11.02 12.58 -23.91
C THR A 211 -9.89 13.06 -24.82
N GLU A 212 -8.68 13.21 -24.29
CA GLU A 212 -7.51 13.69 -25.03
C GLU A 212 -6.59 12.53 -25.41
N ARG A 213 -5.99 12.60 -26.61
CA ARG A 213 -5.00 11.61 -27.05
C ARG A 213 -3.65 11.94 -26.42
N VAL A 214 -3.16 11.08 -25.54
CA VAL A 214 -1.79 11.17 -25.02
C VAL A 214 -0.85 10.50 -26.03
N SER A 215 -0.06 11.29 -26.75
CA SER A 215 1.06 10.81 -27.56
C SER A 215 2.35 10.86 -26.72
N TYR A 216 3.04 9.74 -26.60
CA TYR A 216 4.37 9.65 -26.01
C TYR A 216 5.44 9.82 -27.07
#